data_AF-A0A9E3JEP2-F1
#
_entry.id   AF-A0A9E3JEP2-F1
#
_cell.length_a   1.000
_cell.length_b   1.000
_cell.length_c   1.000
_cell.angle_alpha   90.00
_cell.angle_beta   90.00
_cell.angle_gamma   90.00
#
_symmetry.space_group_name_H-M   'P 1'
#
loop_
_entity.id
_entity.type
_entity.pdbx_description
1 polymer ?
#
loop_
_entity_poly.entity_id
_entity_poly.type
_entity_poly.pdbx_seq_one_letter_code
_entity_poly.pdbx_strand_id
1 'polypeptide(L)'
;MTSLAAVRRTISALALAALAGTALAVPAAAEEEPLPVSVTGPDSVNISLQPEPGEPGEPGEPQIELGLRAPGEPVPDENGVIYPIHQGDYTVTVDASSLAGVAAVDFSRLGGWRGCSVDGLVATCSDYEIYAGQDYNDLGGIRLDVTDESAAGDFGTISVTAAGEGLAF
;
A
#
# COMPACT_ATOMS: atom_id res chain seq x y z
N MET A 1 -70.69 -1.47 69.27
CA MET A 1 -69.74 -0.70 70.09
C MET A 1 -68.34 -1.12 69.70
N THR A 2 -67.46 -0.14 69.38
CA THR A 2 -65.97 -0.17 69.28
C THR A 2 -65.32 -1.12 68.25
N SER A 3 -64.27 -0.77 67.49
CA SER A 3 -63.61 0.49 67.13
C SER A 3 -62.72 0.16 65.92
N LEU A 4 -62.73 0.99 64.88
CA LEU A 4 -61.87 0.86 63.69
C LEU A 4 -60.48 1.44 63.99
N ALA A 5 -59.43 0.65 63.77
CA ALA A 5 -58.06 1.15 63.76
C ALA A 5 -57.69 1.64 62.35
N ALA A 6 -57.30 2.91 62.29
CA ALA A 6 -56.88 3.62 61.10
C ALA A 6 -55.56 3.10 60.51
N VAL A 7 -55.48 3.02 59.18
CA VAL A 7 -54.20 2.94 58.46
C VAL A 7 -54.11 4.11 57.48
N ARG A 8 -52.94 4.76 57.52
CA ARG A 8 -52.55 6.04 56.95
C ARG A 8 -52.59 6.08 55.41
N ARG A 9 -52.94 7.28 54.91
CA ARG A 9 -52.71 7.85 53.57
C ARG A 9 -51.26 7.66 53.08
N THR A 10 -51.11 7.40 51.78
CA THR A 10 -50.23 8.22 50.93
C THR A 10 -50.64 8.18 49.46
N ILE A 11 -50.52 9.34 48.84
CA ILE A 11 -50.87 9.74 47.48
C ILE A 11 -49.90 9.10 46.48
N SER A 12 -50.37 8.70 45.30
CA SER A 12 -49.50 8.43 44.15
C SER A 12 -50.07 9.09 42.91
N ALA A 13 -49.23 9.93 42.31
CA ALA A 13 -49.51 10.82 41.20
C ALA A 13 -49.51 10.09 39.84
N LEU A 14 -50.22 10.68 38.88
CA LEU A 14 -50.26 10.31 37.46
C LEU A 14 -48.87 10.33 36.80
N ALA A 15 -48.64 9.44 35.82
CA ALA A 15 -47.83 9.75 34.64
C ALA A 15 -48.30 8.91 33.43
N LEU A 16 -48.69 9.60 32.36
CA LEU A 16 -48.95 9.02 31.03
C LEU A 16 -47.62 8.56 30.41
N ALA A 17 -47.55 7.32 29.92
CA ALA A 17 -46.44 6.86 29.09
C ALA A 17 -46.84 6.95 27.60
N ALA A 18 -46.11 7.80 26.87
CA ALA A 18 -46.24 8.02 25.44
C ALA A 18 -45.57 6.88 24.62
N LEU A 19 -46.09 6.65 23.41
CA LEU A 19 -45.52 5.74 22.42
C LEU A 19 -44.12 6.22 21.97
N ALA A 20 -43.15 5.31 21.92
CA ALA A 20 -41.88 5.52 21.24
C ALA A 20 -41.65 4.37 20.24
N GLY A 21 -41.60 4.72 18.96
CA GLY A 21 -41.34 3.81 17.86
C GLY A 21 -39.91 3.26 17.92
N THR A 22 -39.78 1.96 17.71
CA THR A 22 -38.50 1.30 17.53
C THR A 22 -37.99 1.56 16.12
N ALA A 23 -37.20 2.63 15.94
CA ALA A 23 -36.33 2.73 14.79
C ALA A 23 -35.24 1.65 14.97
N LEU A 24 -35.25 0.65 14.08
CA LEU A 24 -34.18 -0.33 13.96
C LEU A 24 -32.90 0.43 13.57
N ALA A 25 -32.05 0.71 14.57
CA ALA A 25 -30.70 1.18 14.33
C ALA A 25 -29.95 0.04 13.64
N VAL A 26 -29.78 0.17 12.32
CA VAL A 26 -28.86 -0.66 11.55
C VAL A 26 -27.46 -0.32 12.09
N PRO A 27 -26.63 -1.30 12.49
CA PRO A 27 -25.28 -1.00 12.93
C PRO A 27 -24.54 -0.37 11.75
N ALA A 28 -24.02 0.84 11.95
CA ALA A 28 -23.04 1.40 11.03
C ALA A 28 -21.84 0.44 11.01
N ALA A 29 -21.49 -0.08 9.84
CA ALA A 29 -20.22 -0.76 9.66
C ALA A 29 -19.11 0.21 10.12
N ALA A 30 -18.21 -0.25 10.99
CA ALA A 30 -17.00 0.50 11.26
C ALA A 30 -16.26 0.62 9.92
N GLU A 31 -16.04 1.84 9.44
CA GLU A 31 -15.14 2.05 8.31
C GLU A 31 -13.76 1.56 8.77
N GLU A 32 -13.29 0.45 8.19
CA GLU A 32 -11.93 -0.02 8.41
C GLU A 32 -10.97 1.06 7.91
N GLU A 33 -10.05 1.50 8.77
CA GLU A 33 -9.02 2.46 8.38
C GLU A 33 -8.15 1.83 7.27
N PRO A 34 -7.83 2.58 6.19
CA PRO A 34 -6.98 2.07 5.13
C PRO A 34 -5.63 1.57 5.67
N LEU A 35 -5.18 0.42 5.19
CA LEU A 35 -3.89 -0.15 5.58
C LEU A 35 -2.76 0.77 5.08
N PRO A 36 -1.91 1.32 5.97
CA PRO A 36 -0.78 2.13 5.53
C PRO A 36 0.26 1.24 4.85
N VAL A 37 0.77 1.64 3.68
CA VAL A 37 1.77 0.88 2.92
C VAL A 37 2.75 1.86 2.31
N SER A 38 4.05 1.75 2.62
CA SER A 38 5.06 2.62 2.01
C SER A 38 5.74 1.93 0.83
N VAL A 39 5.96 2.66 -0.27
CA VAL A 39 6.90 2.23 -1.32
C VAL A 39 8.33 2.23 -0.76
N THR A 40 9.09 1.19 -1.06
CA THR A 40 10.49 1.05 -0.66
C THR A 40 11.41 1.05 -1.88
N GLY A 41 12.65 1.49 -1.69
CA GLY A 41 13.71 1.48 -2.69
C GLY A 41 14.84 2.44 -2.29
N PRO A 42 15.91 2.53 -3.08
CA PRO A 42 16.96 3.52 -2.86
C PRO A 42 16.45 4.94 -3.16
N ASP A 43 16.88 5.91 -2.36
CA ASP A 43 16.54 7.33 -2.58
C ASP A 43 17.25 7.92 -3.82
N SER A 44 18.46 7.43 -4.12
CA SER A 44 19.20 7.81 -5.32
C SER A 44 20.23 6.73 -5.69
N VAL A 45 20.61 6.70 -6.96
CA VAL A 45 21.66 5.83 -7.50
C VAL A 45 22.58 6.66 -8.38
N ASN A 46 23.87 6.36 -8.34
CA ASN A 46 24.85 6.98 -9.24
C ASN A 46 25.19 5.97 -10.33
N ILE A 47 25.23 6.44 -11.58
CA ILE A 47 25.58 5.62 -12.73
C ILE A 47 26.93 6.09 -13.26
N SER A 48 27.87 5.17 -13.44
CA SER A 48 29.16 5.47 -14.05
C SER A 48 29.01 5.53 -15.58
N LEU A 49 29.59 6.55 -16.21
CA LEU A 49 29.76 6.58 -17.67
C LEU A 49 30.76 5.52 -18.16
N GLN A 50 31.56 4.98 -17.25
CA GLN A 50 32.55 3.95 -17.51
C GLN A 50 32.36 2.83 -16.47
N PRO A 51 31.34 1.96 -16.65
CA PRO A 51 31.10 0.87 -15.71
C PRO A 51 32.30 -0.10 -15.74
N GLU A 52 32.88 -0.39 -14.57
CA GLU A 52 33.84 -1.48 -14.45
C GLU A 52 33.10 -2.83 -14.43
N PRO A 53 33.73 -3.94 -14.89
CA PRO A 53 33.12 -5.24 -14.76
C PRO A 53 32.87 -5.61 -13.28
N GLY A 54 31.65 -5.97 -12.94
CA GLY A 54 31.13 -6.25 -11.59
C GLY A 54 30.42 -5.07 -10.90
N GLU A 55 30.31 -3.89 -11.52
CA GLU A 55 29.69 -2.71 -10.89
C GLU A 55 28.23 -2.46 -11.32
N PRO A 56 27.43 -1.73 -10.52
CA PRO A 56 26.13 -1.22 -10.95
C PRO A 56 26.26 -0.42 -12.25
N GLY A 57 25.66 -0.92 -13.33
CA GLY A 57 25.83 -0.39 -14.69
C GLY A 57 26.56 -1.35 -15.63
N GLU A 58 27.04 -2.50 -15.15
CA GLU A 58 27.29 -3.64 -16.02
C GLU A 58 26.00 -4.07 -16.73
N PRO A 59 26.08 -4.51 -18.00
CA PRO A 59 24.91 -4.93 -18.74
C PRO A 59 24.24 -6.12 -18.06
N GLY A 60 23.08 -5.90 -17.44
CA GLY A 60 22.15 -6.98 -17.11
C GLY A 60 21.54 -6.97 -15.71
N GLU A 61 21.92 -6.11 -14.77
CA GLU A 61 21.28 -6.04 -13.45
C GLU A 61 20.57 -4.69 -13.21
N PRO A 62 19.42 -4.67 -12.49
CA PRO A 62 18.73 -3.44 -12.14
C PRO A 62 19.53 -2.64 -11.10
N GLN A 63 19.55 -1.32 -11.23
CA GLN A 63 20.21 -0.42 -10.27
C GLN A 63 19.27 -0.02 -9.13
N ILE A 64 17.95 -0.08 -9.37
CA ILE A 64 16.91 0.32 -8.42
C ILE A 64 16.01 -0.88 -8.19
N GLU A 65 15.96 -1.37 -6.96
CA GLU A 65 14.97 -2.36 -6.52
C GLU A 65 13.83 -1.64 -5.81
N LEU A 66 12.60 -1.93 -6.23
CA LEU A 66 11.39 -1.37 -5.66
C LEU A 66 10.60 -2.46 -4.93
N GLY A 67 9.95 -2.08 -3.84
CA GLY A 67 9.07 -2.96 -3.09
C GLY A 67 8.00 -2.16 -2.36
N LEU A 68 7.18 -2.87 -1.59
CA LEU A 68 6.23 -2.26 -0.65
C LEU A 68 6.54 -2.74 0.76
N ARG A 69 6.24 -1.91 1.75
CA ARG A 69 6.30 -2.27 3.15
C ARG A 69 4.96 -1.97 3.81
N ALA A 70 4.33 -3.03 4.31
CA ALA A 70 3.15 -2.93 5.14
C ALA A 70 3.50 -3.17 6.63
N PRO A 71 2.65 -2.73 7.58
CA PRO A 71 2.85 -2.94 9.01
C PRO A 71 3.00 -4.41 9.40
N GLY A 72 3.69 -4.62 10.52
CA GLY A 72 3.89 -5.94 11.10
C GLY A 72 5.05 -6.72 10.48
N GLU A 73 5.12 -7.99 10.84
CA GLU A 73 6.10 -8.95 10.32
C GLU A 73 5.34 -10.15 9.75
N PRO A 74 5.87 -10.81 8.70
CA PRO A 74 5.26 -12.01 8.17
C PRO A 74 5.36 -13.13 9.21
N VAL A 75 4.22 -13.64 9.67
CA VAL A 75 4.15 -14.76 10.62
C VAL A 75 3.62 -15.99 9.90
N PRO A 76 4.43 -17.07 9.77
CA PRO A 76 3.96 -18.31 9.16
C PRO A 76 2.98 -19.06 10.07
N ASP A 77 2.05 -19.80 9.46
CA ASP A 77 1.17 -20.73 10.16
C ASP A 77 1.89 -22.02 10.59
N GLU A 78 1.14 -22.97 11.16
CA GLU A 78 1.68 -24.27 11.60
C GLU A 78 2.31 -25.12 10.48
N ASN A 79 2.00 -24.82 9.22
CA ASN A 79 2.54 -25.47 8.03
C ASN A 79 3.66 -24.64 7.36
N GLY A 80 4.01 -23.47 7.90
CA GLY A 80 5.01 -22.58 7.31
C GLY A 80 4.45 -21.63 6.26
N VAL A 81 3.12 -21.55 6.09
CA VAL A 81 2.47 -20.70 5.06
C VAL A 81 2.30 -19.29 5.60
N ILE A 82 2.69 -18.30 4.80
CA ILE A 82 2.51 -16.88 5.10
C ILE A 82 1.34 -16.38 4.27
N TYR A 83 0.40 -15.71 4.92
CA TYR A 83 -0.81 -15.19 4.28
C TYR A 83 -0.72 -13.67 4.10
N PRO A 84 -1.35 -13.12 3.04
CA PRO A 84 -1.46 -11.68 2.88
C PRO A 84 -2.34 -11.07 3.97
N ILE A 85 -1.98 -9.86 4.39
CA ILE A 85 -2.78 -9.05 5.33
C ILE A 85 -3.79 -8.16 4.62
N HIS A 86 -3.66 -8.01 3.30
CA HIS A 86 -4.63 -7.33 2.45
C HIS A 86 -4.78 -8.06 1.11
N GLN A 87 -6.03 -8.14 0.65
CA GLN A 87 -6.43 -8.73 -0.62
C GLN A 87 -7.38 -7.76 -1.33
N GLY A 88 -6.90 -7.14 -2.39
CA GLY A 88 -7.58 -6.10 -3.14
C GLY A 88 -6.69 -5.57 -4.26
N ASP A 89 -7.30 -5.17 -5.37
CA ASP A 89 -6.54 -4.65 -6.51
C ASP A 89 -5.81 -3.36 -6.12
N TYR A 90 -4.51 -3.33 -6.38
CA TYR A 90 -3.70 -2.12 -6.29
C TYR A 90 -2.82 -1.97 -7.53
N THR A 91 -2.37 -0.75 -7.76
CA THR A 91 -1.55 -0.38 -8.89
C THR A 91 -0.40 0.51 -8.43
N VAL A 92 0.80 0.21 -8.92
CA VAL A 92 2.00 1.02 -8.77
C VAL A 92 2.39 1.55 -10.15
N THR A 93 2.56 2.86 -10.25
CA THR A 93 3.03 3.54 -11.46
C THR A 93 4.40 4.14 -11.23
N VAL A 94 5.34 3.78 -12.09
CA VAL A 94 6.71 4.30 -12.14
C VAL A 94 6.82 5.18 -13.37
N ASP A 95 7.02 6.48 -13.17
CA ASP A 95 7.25 7.45 -14.23
C ASP A 95 8.74 7.87 -14.23
N ALA A 96 9.44 7.41 -15.26
CA ALA A 96 10.84 7.71 -15.51
C ALA A 96 11.04 8.71 -16.66
N SER A 97 9.99 9.44 -17.06
CA SER A 97 10.03 10.34 -18.22
C SER A 97 11.08 11.46 -18.08
N SER A 98 11.43 11.84 -16.85
CA SER A 98 12.51 12.81 -16.58
C SER A 98 13.91 12.28 -16.94
N LEU A 99 14.06 10.98 -17.21
CA LEU A 99 15.33 10.38 -17.63
C LEU A 99 15.49 10.34 -19.16
N ALA A 100 14.52 10.86 -19.93
CA ALA A 100 14.65 10.98 -21.38
C ALA A 100 15.91 11.80 -21.74
N GLY A 101 16.82 11.18 -22.52
CA GLY A 101 18.11 11.77 -22.88
C GLY A 101 19.18 11.72 -21.79
N VAL A 102 18.85 11.27 -20.58
CA VAL A 102 19.79 11.10 -19.45
C VAL A 102 20.27 9.65 -19.38
N ALA A 103 19.34 8.69 -19.46
CA ALA A 103 19.64 7.26 -19.44
C ALA A 103 18.53 6.49 -20.16
N ALA A 104 18.87 5.33 -20.72
CA ALA A 104 17.88 4.36 -21.15
C ALA A 104 17.31 3.65 -19.91
N VAL A 105 15.99 3.44 -19.90
CA VAL A 105 15.29 2.81 -18.79
C VAL A 105 14.67 1.51 -19.27
N ASP A 106 14.88 0.42 -18.52
CA ASP A 106 14.36 -0.90 -18.78
C ASP A 106 13.58 -1.41 -17.57
N PHE A 107 12.29 -1.68 -17.79
CA PHE A 107 11.33 -2.17 -16.79
C PHE A 107 11.11 -3.69 -16.87
N SER A 108 11.90 -4.43 -17.64
CA SER A 108 11.70 -5.87 -17.87
C SER A 108 11.80 -6.73 -16.61
N ARG A 109 12.42 -6.21 -15.54
CA ARG A 109 12.49 -6.85 -14.22
C ARG A 109 11.50 -6.28 -13.20
N LEU A 110 10.64 -5.36 -13.61
CA LEU A 110 9.61 -4.76 -12.76
C LEU A 110 8.29 -5.52 -12.93
N GLY A 111 7.51 -5.62 -11.85
CA GLY A 111 6.22 -6.31 -11.78
C GLY A 111 6.33 -7.82 -11.53
N GLY A 112 7.48 -8.30 -11.08
CA GLY A 112 7.71 -9.72 -10.77
C GLY A 112 7.33 -10.66 -11.91
N TRP A 113 6.58 -11.72 -11.61
CA TRP A 113 6.16 -12.72 -12.61
C TRP A 113 5.02 -12.25 -13.53
N ARG A 114 4.25 -11.22 -13.12
CA ARG A 114 3.12 -10.67 -13.89
C ARG A 114 3.59 -9.64 -14.91
N GLY A 115 4.73 -8.99 -14.64
CA GLY A 115 5.23 -7.85 -15.40
C GLY A 115 4.37 -6.60 -15.23
N CYS A 116 4.78 -5.52 -15.88
CA CYS A 116 4.05 -4.26 -15.91
C CYS A 116 3.60 -3.93 -17.33
N SER A 117 2.52 -3.18 -17.46
CA SER A 117 2.19 -2.51 -18.72
C SER A 117 3.12 -1.32 -18.88
N VAL A 118 3.85 -1.26 -20.00
CA VAL A 118 4.84 -0.20 -20.27
C VAL A 118 4.37 0.65 -21.44
N ASP A 119 4.32 1.97 -21.24
CA ASP A 119 4.10 2.99 -22.27
C ASP A 119 5.24 4.00 -22.23
N GLY A 120 6.20 3.85 -23.16
CA GLY A 120 7.41 4.66 -23.18
C GLY A 120 8.24 4.50 -21.91
N LEU A 121 8.41 5.60 -21.16
CA LEU A 121 9.16 5.66 -19.90
C LEU A 121 8.25 5.57 -18.66
N VAL A 122 7.00 5.13 -18.85
CA VAL A 122 6.04 4.92 -17.76
C VAL A 122 5.68 3.44 -17.68
N ALA A 123 5.82 2.85 -16.50
CA ALA A 123 5.41 1.47 -16.22
C ALA A 123 4.30 1.45 -15.16
N THR A 124 3.27 0.66 -15.42
CA THR A 124 2.12 0.46 -14.52
C THR A 124 2.00 -1.02 -14.18
N CYS A 125 2.21 -1.35 -12.92
CA CYS A 125 2.20 -2.71 -12.39
C CYS A 125 0.97 -2.88 -11.50
N SER A 126 0.19 -3.93 -11.71
CA SER A 126 -1.00 -4.22 -10.90
C SER A 126 -0.85 -5.55 -10.20
N ASP A 127 -1.21 -5.59 -8.93
CA ASP A 127 -1.27 -6.82 -8.15
C ASP A 127 -2.44 -6.80 -7.16
N TYR A 128 -2.60 -7.88 -6.40
CA TYR A 128 -3.78 -8.11 -5.56
C TYR A 128 -3.46 -8.37 -4.08
N GLU A 129 -2.26 -8.86 -3.78
CA GLU A 129 -1.90 -9.29 -2.43
C GLU A 129 -0.85 -8.35 -1.82
N ILE A 130 -1.04 -8.01 -0.55
CA ILE A 130 -0.02 -7.34 0.27
C ILE A 130 0.18 -8.15 1.55
N TYR A 131 1.43 -8.47 1.82
CA TYR A 131 1.91 -9.21 2.97
C TYR A 131 2.45 -8.26 4.04
N ALA A 132 2.46 -8.71 5.30
CA ALA A 132 3.09 -7.95 6.38
C ALA A 132 4.60 -7.80 6.15
N GLY A 133 5.15 -6.65 6.55
CA GLY A 133 6.56 -6.34 6.33
C GLY A 133 6.87 -6.04 4.86
N GLN A 134 8.09 -6.34 4.43
CA GLN A 134 8.59 -6.04 3.07
C GLN A 134 8.94 -7.30 2.26
N ASP A 135 9.25 -8.41 2.93
CA ASP A 135 9.96 -9.54 2.33
C ASP A 135 9.19 -10.26 1.22
N TYR A 136 7.87 -10.12 1.20
CA TYR A 136 6.97 -10.75 0.24
C TYR A 136 6.28 -9.76 -0.70
N ASN A 137 6.67 -8.47 -0.66
CA ASN A 137 6.08 -7.42 -1.48
C ASN A 137 7.12 -6.81 -2.43
N ASP A 138 7.88 -7.68 -3.12
CA ASP A 138 8.85 -7.26 -4.11
C ASP A 138 8.16 -6.85 -5.42
N LEU A 139 8.45 -5.64 -5.89
CA LEU A 139 7.98 -5.15 -7.19
C LEU A 139 9.03 -5.38 -8.27
N GLY A 140 10.25 -5.77 -7.91
CA GLY A 140 11.36 -6.01 -8.81
C GLY A 140 12.16 -4.76 -9.13
N GLY A 141 12.88 -4.82 -10.25
CA GLY A 141 13.97 -3.89 -10.54
C GLY A 141 13.77 -3.00 -11.76
N ILE A 142 14.25 -1.77 -11.66
CA ILE A 142 14.43 -0.84 -12.79
C ILE A 142 15.90 -0.84 -13.17
N ARG A 143 16.17 -1.11 -14.45
CA ARG A 143 17.50 -1.00 -15.03
C ARG A 143 17.65 0.36 -15.74
N LEU A 144 18.82 0.94 -15.57
CA LEU A 144 19.26 2.21 -16.10
C LEU A 144 20.57 1.99 -16.84
N ASP A 145 20.60 2.29 -18.13
CA ASP A 145 21.78 2.16 -18.97
C ASP A 145 22.23 3.53 -19.49
N VAL A 146 23.54 3.76 -19.47
CA VAL A 146 24.14 4.94 -20.09
C VAL A 146 24.02 4.84 -21.60
N THR A 147 23.69 5.96 -22.24
CA THR A 147 23.55 6.06 -23.70
C THR A 147 24.56 7.06 -24.27
N ASP A 148 24.64 7.14 -25.59
CA ASP A 148 25.47 8.16 -26.27
C ASP A 148 24.98 9.60 -26.02
N GLU A 149 23.74 9.77 -25.54
CA GLU A 149 23.16 11.07 -25.18
C GLU A 149 23.49 11.48 -23.74
N SER A 150 23.90 10.53 -22.90
CA SER A 150 24.19 10.75 -21.48
C SER A 150 25.48 11.54 -21.28
N ALA A 151 25.45 12.54 -20.40
CA ALA A 151 26.61 13.35 -20.04
C ALA A 151 26.90 13.35 -18.53
N ALA A 152 28.17 13.62 -18.19
CA ALA A 152 28.59 13.70 -16.80
C ALA A 152 27.88 14.87 -16.09
N GLY A 153 27.24 14.58 -14.97
CA GLY A 153 26.46 15.56 -14.21
C GLY A 153 24.98 15.64 -14.61
N ASP A 154 24.54 14.87 -15.61
CA ASP A 154 23.12 14.70 -15.86
C ASP A 154 22.44 14.00 -14.68
N PHE A 155 21.21 14.42 -14.41
CA PHE A 155 20.37 13.82 -13.40
C PHE A 155 18.92 13.84 -13.86
N GLY A 156 18.14 12.89 -13.38
CA GLY A 156 16.70 12.86 -13.55
C GLY A 156 16.05 12.26 -12.32
N THR A 157 14.72 12.23 -12.35
CA THR A 157 13.92 11.70 -11.23
C THR A 157 13.00 10.61 -11.74
N ILE A 158 12.88 9.54 -10.95
CA ILE A 158 11.84 8.53 -11.12
C ILE A 158 10.77 8.82 -10.08
N SER A 159 9.54 9.07 -10.53
CA SER A 159 8.40 9.27 -9.64
C SER A 159 7.65 7.95 -9.49
N VAL A 160 7.45 7.50 -8.26
CA VAL A 160 6.67 6.30 -7.97
C VAL A 160 5.39 6.71 -7.26
N THR A 161 4.25 6.26 -7.78
CA THR A 161 2.93 6.50 -7.21
C THR A 161 2.19 5.17 -7.08
N ALA A 162 1.38 5.03 -6.04
CA ALA A 162 0.63 3.82 -5.79
C ALA A 162 -0.79 4.14 -5.33
N ALA A 163 -1.74 3.29 -5.69
CA ALA A 163 -3.14 3.42 -5.33
C ALA A 163 -3.81 2.04 -5.26
N GLY A 164 -4.72 1.87 -4.30
CA GLY A 164 -5.53 0.67 -4.15
C GLY A 164 -6.66 0.91 -3.16
N GLU A 165 -7.76 0.18 -3.30
CA GLU A 165 -8.89 0.30 -2.38
C GLU A 165 -8.49 -0.21 -0.99
N GLY A 166 -8.82 0.54 0.07
CA GLY A 166 -8.47 0.16 1.43
C GLY A 166 -6.97 0.26 1.76
N LEU A 167 -6.18 0.94 0.93
CA LEU A 167 -4.75 1.20 1.14
C LEU A 167 -4.45 2.70 1.25
N ALA A 168 -3.48 3.05 2.09
CA ALA A 168 -2.93 4.40 2.20
C ALA A 168 -1.42 4.37 1.92
N PHE A 169 -1.02 4.95 0.78
CA PHE A 169 0.38 5.02 0.35
C PHE A 169 1.08 6.32 0.73
#